data_AF-A0A7Y0DWG9-F1
#
_entry.id   AF-A0A7Y0DWG9-F1
#
_cell.length_a   1.000
_cell.length_b   1.000
_cell.length_c   1.000
_cell.angle_alpha   90.00
_cell.angle_beta   90.00
_cell.angle_gamma   90.00
#
_symmetry.space_group_name_H-M   'P 1'
#
loop_
_entity.id
_entity.type
_entity.pdbx_description
1 polymer ?
#
loop_
_entity_poly.entity_id
_entity_poly.type
_entity_poly.pdbx_seq_one_letter_code
_entity_poly.pdbx_strand_id
1 'polypeptide(L)'
;MVASEQAESGSTGGGRRAARGGGRAARQAARASAGKTAPAYITRQIGYFDLLNEETLDLIERNADTVLEEIGLDFRGDEEVLQMWRDQGCDVRGERVHFPKGLCKKLIQDTAPSLITQHARNPERTVKMGEGNTVLVPAYGPPFVRDLDKGRRYGTIEDFRNFVKLAYMSTGLHHSGGTLCEPVDVPVNKRHLDMVYSHMRWSDKPFMGSVTAPERAQDTVDMCKILFGADFVDQNCVVINLINANSPMVWDDTMLGALKVYARNNQATVISPFILSGAMSPVTIIGTLTQLYAEALAGMALTQVCRPGAPVVFGTFASSISMQSGAPTFGTPEPSLVLYGAAQLARRLGVPFRSGGGFTASKIADAQAAYESANTLQTAALGGVNFMLHTAGWLEGGLSMGYEKFVMDADQASMLGRLLNGPDLSENGQAMDAIREVGPGMHYLGCAHTQRNFETAFYRSPLADNNSYEQWEAEGSLDMNQRANAYWKKLLREYEAPAIDPAVDEALLAFIEQRKSSMPDAAY
;
A
#
# COMPACT_ATOMS: atom_id res chain seq x y z
N MET A 1 -83.05 -34.51 -4.04
CA MET A 1 -82.83 -35.89 -4.52
C MET A 1 -81.35 -35.98 -4.84
N VAL A 2 -80.53 -36.64 -4.00
CA VAL A 2 -80.18 -38.09 -4.07
C VAL A 2 -79.41 -38.35 -5.37
N ALA A 3 -78.22 -38.95 -5.45
CA ALA A 3 -77.25 -39.49 -4.50
C ALA A 3 -75.94 -39.80 -5.27
N SER A 4 -74.92 -40.12 -4.49
CA SER A 4 -73.64 -40.75 -4.80
C SER A 4 -73.71 -42.18 -5.40
N GLU A 5 -72.67 -42.57 -6.16
CA GLU A 5 -72.01 -43.92 -6.22
C GLU A 5 -70.74 -43.78 -7.11
N GLN A 6 -69.49 -43.95 -6.62
CA GLN A 6 -68.68 -45.19 -6.44
C GLN A 6 -68.64 -46.11 -7.69
N ALA A 7 -67.54 -46.71 -8.15
CA ALA A 7 -66.10 -46.73 -7.86
C ALA A 7 -65.42 -47.54 -9.00
N GLU A 8 -64.12 -47.34 -9.30
CA GLU A 8 -63.21 -48.46 -9.58
C GLU A 8 -61.73 -48.04 -9.57
N SER A 9 -60.92 -48.98 -9.10
CA SER A 9 -59.54 -48.86 -8.60
C SER A 9 -58.47 -49.15 -9.67
N GLY A 10 -57.35 -48.43 -9.60
CA GLY A 10 -56.09 -48.80 -10.27
C GLY A 10 -54.89 -48.39 -9.43
N SER A 11 -54.09 -49.36 -9.00
CA SER A 11 -53.06 -49.23 -7.98
C SER A 11 -51.66 -48.83 -8.51
N THR A 12 -50.83 -48.34 -7.58
CA THR A 12 -49.35 -48.38 -7.50
C THR A 12 -48.51 -47.38 -8.30
N GLY A 13 -47.63 -46.66 -7.57
CA GLY A 13 -46.51 -45.91 -8.15
C GLY A 13 -46.01 -44.75 -7.29
N GLY A 14 -45.62 -44.99 -6.03
CA GLY A 14 -45.03 -43.97 -5.15
C GLY A 14 -43.64 -43.54 -5.61
N GLY A 15 -43.57 -42.45 -6.37
CA GLY A 15 -42.32 -41.76 -6.72
C GLY A 15 -42.06 -40.57 -5.79
N ARG A 16 -41.26 -40.77 -4.73
CA ARG A 16 -40.67 -39.68 -3.94
C ARG A 16 -39.85 -38.77 -4.88
N ARG A 17 -40.35 -37.56 -5.16
CA ARG A 17 -39.56 -36.48 -5.78
C ARG A 17 -38.47 -36.06 -4.79
N ALA A 18 -37.26 -36.56 -5.02
CA ALA A 18 -36.05 -36.16 -4.32
C ALA A 18 -35.84 -34.64 -4.45
N ALA A 19 -35.64 -33.99 -3.32
CA ALA A 19 -35.32 -32.58 -3.22
C ALA A 19 -34.03 -32.27 -3.99
N ARG A 20 -34.13 -31.42 -5.02
CA ARG A 20 -32.99 -30.80 -5.71
C ARG A 20 -32.35 -29.74 -4.80
N GLY A 21 -31.71 -30.17 -3.70
CA GLY A 21 -30.98 -29.32 -2.76
C GLY A 21 -29.46 -29.23 -3.03
N GLY A 22 -28.89 -30.20 -3.76
CA GLY A 22 -27.43 -30.33 -3.90
C GLY A 22 -26.76 -29.37 -4.89
N GLY A 23 -27.49 -28.86 -5.89
CA GLY A 23 -26.90 -28.05 -6.96
C GLY A 23 -26.44 -26.65 -6.53
N ARG A 24 -27.12 -26.05 -5.54
CA ARG A 24 -26.75 -24.73 -4.99
C ARG A 24 -25.52 -24.83 -4.10
N ALA A 25 -25.46 -25.84 -3.24
CA ALA A 25 -24.31 -26.11 -2.39
C ALA A 25 -23.07 -26.54 -3.22
N ALA A 26 -23.26 -27.38 -4.24
CA ALA A 26 -22.18 -27.76 -5.16
C ALA A 26 -21.68 -26.58 -6.00
N ARG A 27 -22.56 -25.67 -6.46
CA ARG A 27 -22.16 -24.42 -7.12
C ARG A 27 -21.50 -23.43 -6.16
N GLN A 28 -21.92 -23.36 -4.89
CA GLN A 28 -21.24 -22.57 -3.87
C GLN A 28 -19.84 -23.12 -3.54
N ALA A 29 -19.70 -24.44 -3.43
CA ALA A 29 -18.41 -25.09 -3.21
C ALA A 29 -17.48 -24.95 -4.42
N ALA A 30 -17.99 -25.11 -5.65
CA ALA A 30 -17.23 -24.86 -6.88
C ALA A 30 -16.85 -23.37 -7.06
N ARG A 31 -17.66 -22.45 -6.52
CA ARG A 31 -17.34 -21.01 -6.46
C ARG A 31 -16.28 -20.68 -5.40
N ALA A 32 -16.23 -21.43 -4.31
CA ALA A 32 -15.16 -21.32 -3.31
C ALA A 32 -13.84 -21.94 -3.83
N SER A 33 -13.91 -22.99 -4.67
CA SER A 33 -12.73 -23.63 -5.27
C SER A 33 -12.20 -22.92 -6.51
N ALA A 34 -13.01 -22.10 -7.18
CA ALA A 34 -12.56 -21.22 -8.27
C ALA A 34 -11.94 -19.94 -7.67
N GLY A 35 -10.90 -20.11 -6.87
CA GLY A 35 -10.09 -19.01 -6.36
C GLY A 35 -9.42 -18.31 -7.54
N LYS A 36 -10.04 -17.25 -8.07
CA LYS A 36 -9.33 -16.32 -8.95
C LYS A 36 -8.27 -15.66 -8.09
N THR A 37 -7.03 -16.14 -8.18
CA THR A 37 -5.87 -15.53 -7.55
C THR A 37 -5.84 -14.06 -7.97
N ALA A 38 -5.92 -13.15 -7.00
CA ALA A 38 -5.80 -11.73 -7.27
C ALA A 38 -4.44 -11.46 -7.95
N PRO A 39 -4.38 -10.50 -8.89
CA PRO A 39 -3.11 -10.17 -9.53
C PRO A 39 -2.08 -9.71 -8.48
N ALA A 40 -0.80 -9.98 -8.73
CA ALA A 40 0.27 -9.57 -7.81
C ALA A 40 0.36 -8.04 -7.67
N TYR A 41 0.00 -7.30 -8.71
CA TYR A 41 -0.04 -5.83 -8.77
C TYR A 41 -1.03 -5.40 -9.87
N ILE A 42 -1.37 -4.12 -9.91
CA ILE A 42 -2.26 -3.55 -10.94
C ILE A 42 -1.41 -3.05 -12.11
N THR A 43 -1.78 -3.41 -13.34
CA THR A 43 -1.26 -2.77 -14.57
C THR A 43 -2.33 -1.84 -15.13
N ARG A 44 -2.12 -0.53 -14.97
CA ARG A 44 -3.08 0.51 -15.38
C ARG A 44 -3.36 0.46 -16.89
N GLN A 45 -4.63 0.57 -17.25
CA GLN A 45 -5.14 0.66 -18.63
C GLN A 45 -5.80 2.02 -18.95
N ILE A 46 -5.78 2.95 -17.99
CA ILE A 46 -6.27 4.33 -18.17
C ILE A 46 -5.09 5.31 -18.23
N GLY A 47 -5.34 6.53 -18.73
CA GLY A 47 -4.33 7.60 -18.72
C GLY A 47 -4.03 8.12 -17.30
N TYR A 48 -3.00 8.96 -17.20
CA TYR A 48 -2.72 9.73 -15.99
C TYR A 48 -3.52 11.03 -15.98
N PHE A 49 -3.84 11.53 -14.78
CA PHE A 49 -4.28 12.91 -14.62
C PHE A 49 -3.05 13.81 -14.47
N ASP A 50 -2.75 14.59 -15.51
CA ASP A 50 -1.68 15.59 -15.53
C ASP A 50 -2.26 16.97 -15.19
N LEU A 51 -1.83 17.53 -14.05
CA LEU A 51 -2.32 18.81 -13.54
C LEU A 51 -1.53 20.00 -14.10
N LEU A 52 -0.21 19.89 -14.13
CA LEU A 52 0.73 20.96 -14.48
C LEU A 52 1.12 20.87 -15.95
N ASN A 53 1.33 22.02 -16.58
CA ASN A 53 1.91 22.09 -17.92
C ASN A 53 3.45 22.03 -17.88
N GLU A 54 4.07 21.87 -19.05
CA GLU A 54 5.53 21.78 -19.18
C GLU A 54 6.28 22.99 -18.62
N GLU A 55 5.79 24.22 -18.86
CA GLU A 55 6.43 25.44 -18.34
C GLU A 55 6.46 25.48 -16.81
N THR A 56 5.39 25.02 -16.16
CA THR A 56 5.32 24.95 -14.70
C THR A 56 6.23 23.86 -14.15
N LEU A 57 6.35 22.73 -14.84
CA LEU A 57 7.27 21.66 -14.46
C LEU A 57 8.72 22.14 -14.57
N ASP A 58 9.10 22.78 -15.68
CA ASP A 58 10.43 23.36 -15.88
C ASP A 58 10.76 24.43 -14.83
N LEU A 59 9.77 25.24 -14.44
CA LEU A 59 9.90 26.21 -13.36
C LEU A 59 10.24 25.53 -12.03
N ILE A 60 9.52 24.46 -11.67
CA ILE A 60 9.78 23.73 -10.42
C ILE A 60 11.16 23.07 -10.44
N GLU A 61 11.54 22.43 -11.54
CA GLU A 61 12.85 21.79 -11.67
C GLU A 61 13.99 22.81 -11.54
N ARG A 62 13.89 23.95 -12.24
CA ARG A 62 14.88 25.03 -12.14
C ARG A 62 14.97 25.60 -10.72
N ASN A 63 13.83 25.79 -10.05
CA ASN A 63 13.83 26.29 -8.69
C ASN A 63 14.43 25.27 -7.71
N ALA A 64 14.20 23.97 -7.90
CA ALA A 64 14.79 22.92 -7.07
C ALA A 64 16.31 22.89 -7.23
N ASP A 65 16.83 23.02 -8.45
CA ASP A 65 18.28 23.17 -8.69
C ASP A 65 18.84 24.43 -7.98
N THR A 66 18.12 25.54 -8.01
CA THR A 66 18.51 26.76 -7.28
C THR A 66 18.52 26.53 -5.76
N VAL A 67 17.54 25.82 -5.20
CA VAL A 67 17.53 25.44 -3.77
C VAL A 67 18.76 24.58 -3.44
N LEU A 68 19.04 23.56 -4.25
CA LEU A 68 20.17 22.66 -4.07
C LEU A 68 21.53 23.39 -4.13
N GLU A 69 21.69 24.35 -5.04
CA GLU A 69 22.93 25.11 -5.21
C GLU A 69 23.10 26.22 -4.18
N GLU A 70 22.10 27.09 -4.01
CA GLU A 70 22.24 28.32 -3.23
C GLU A 70 22.00 28.10 -1.73
N ILE A 71 21.07 27.21 -1.37
CA ILE A 71 20.65 26.97 0.02
C ILE A 71 21.31 25.71 0.59
N GLY A 72 21.32 24.63 -0.20
CA GLY A 72 21.83 23.31 0.20
C GLY A 72 20.95 22.58 1.21
N LEU A 73 21.30 21.33 1.51
CA LEU A 73 20.62 20.46 2.48
C LEU A 73 21.60 19.99 3.56
N ASP A 74 21.13 19.81 4.78
CA ASP A 74 21.94 19.24 5.87
C ASP A 74 21.98 17.71 5.77
N PHE A 75 23.17 17.12 5.87
CA PHE A 75 23.40 15.69 6.05
C PHE A 75 24.11 15.49 7.39
N ARG A 76 23.35 15.18 8.43
CA ARG A 76 23.79 15.30 9.83
C ARG A 76 24.36 13.99 10.36
N GLY A 77 25.43 14.10 11.14
CA GLY A 77 25.99 12.99 11.91
C GLY A 77 26.62 11.87 11.09
N ASP A 78 26.89 12.09 9.79
CA ASP A 78 27.40 11.06 8.87
C ASP A 78 28.52 11.59 7.96
N GLU A 79 29.75 11.58 8.47
CA GLU A 79 30.93 12.07 7.74
C GLU A 79 31.22 11.26 6.47
N GLU A 80 30.84 9.98 6.43
CA GLU A 80 30.99 9.16 5.23
C GLU A 80 30.14 9.73 4.09
N VAL A 81 28.89 10.11 4.37
CA VAL A 81 28.00 10.74 3.39
C VAL A 81 28.52 12.11 2.95
N LEU A 82 29.04 12.92 3.88
CA LEU A 82 29.66 14.20 3.53
C LEU A 82 30.87 14.01 2.61
N GLN A 83 31.72 13.01 2.87
CA GLN A 83 32.84 12.70 2.01
C GLN A 83 32.40 12.20 0.63
N MET A 84 31.38 11.34 0.57
CA MET A 84 30.80 10.89 -0.71
C MET A 84 30.34 12.07 -1.56
N TRP A 85 29.76 13.11 -0.95
CA TRP A 85 29.36 14.32 -1.67
C TRP A 85 30.54 15.18 -2.13
N ARG A 86 31.60 15.31 -1.32
CA ARG A 86 32.84 15.99 -1.77
C ARG A 86 33.43 15.29 -2.99
N ASP A 87 33.42 13.95 -3.00
CA ASP A 87 33.94 13.14 -4.10
C ASP A 87 33.11 13.31 -5.40
N GLN A 88 31.82 13.67 -5.29
CA GLN A 88 30.96 14.03 -6.43
C GLN A 88 31.09 15.51 -6.85
N GLY A 89 31.97 16.28 -6.20
CA GLY A 89 32.20 17.69 -6.51
C GLY A 89 31.19 18.66 -5.88
N CYS A 90 30.45 18.25 -4.84
CA CYS A 90 29.62 19.15 -4.06
C CYS A 90 30.46 20.05 -3.13
N ASP A 91 29.99 21.25 -2.86
CA ASP A 91 30.56 22.15 -1.86
C ASP A 91 29.96 21.84 -0.49
N VAL A 92 30.79 21.27 0.40
CA VAL A 92 30.37 20.83 1.74
C VAL A 92 30.87 21.80 2.79
N ARG A 93 29.93 22.48 3.47
CA ARG A 93 30.16 23.53 4.47
C ARG A 93 29.67 23.06 5.84
N GLY A 94 30.55 22.47 6.64
CA GLY A 94 30.13 21.75 7.84
C GLY A 94 29.31 20.52 7.44
N GLU A 95 28.06 20.45 7.89
CA GLU A 95 27.11 19.39 7.50
C GLU A 95 26.17 19.79 6.35
N ARG A 96 26.28 21.04 5.86
CA ARG A 96 25.48 21.55 4.73
C ARG A 96 26.15 21.19 3.41
N VAL A 97 25.41 20.52 2.53
CA VAL A 97 25.86 20.16 1.18
C VAL A 97 25.17 21.07 0.15
N HIS A 98 25.96 21.78 -0.65
CA HIS A 98 25.53 22.55 -1.80
C HIS A 98 25.87 21.79 -3.09
N PHE A 99 24.89 21.63 -3.97
CA PHE A 99 25.03 20.78 -5.15
C PHE A 99 25.14 21.63 -6.41
N PRO A 100 26.08 21.32 -7.33
CA PRO A 100 26.05 21.88 -8.68
C PRO A 100 24.70 21.58 -9.37
N LYS A 101 24.15 22.56 -10.10
CA LYS A 101 22.87 22.39 -10.81
C LYS A 101 22.89 21.17 -11.71
N GLY A 102 21.82 20.38 -11.68
CA GLY A 102 21.68 19.19 -12.50
C GLY A 102 22.48 17.96 -12.04
N LEU A 103 23.41 18.07 -11.06
CA LEU A 103 24.20 16.92 -10.59
C LEU A 103 23.30 15.79 -10.07
N CYS A 104 22.39 16.10 -9.13
CA CYS A 104 21.51 15.09 -8.54
C CYS A 104 20.62 14.42 -9.60
N LYS A 105 20.00 15.22 -10.47
CA LYS A 105 19.17 14.72 -11.57
C LYS A 105 19.96 13.80 -12.50
N LYS A 106 21.19 14.19 -12.85
CA LYS A 106 22.08 13.39 -13.70
C LYS A 106 22.42 12.03 -13.04
N LEU A 107 22.86 12.02 -11.78
CA LEU A 107 23.20 10.80 -11.05
C LEU A 107 22.03 9.79 -11.02
N ILE A 108 20.82 10.31 -10.84
CA ILE A 108 19.59 9.51 -10.86
C ILE A 108 19.32 8.98 -12.26
N GLN A 109 19.24 9.85 -13.27
CA GLN A 109 18.88 9.46 -14.64
C GLN A 109 19.91 8.53 -15.30
N ASP A 110 21.18 8.63 -14.93
CA ASP A 110 22.22 7.77 -15.48
C ASP A 110 22.07 6.31 -15.04
N THR A 111 21.56 6.06 -13.83
CA THR A 111 21.73 4.75 -13.18
C THR A 111 20.50 4.19 -12.46
N ALA A 112 19.57 5.02 -11.96
CA ALA A 112 18.39 4.54 -11.25
C ALA A 112 17.44 3.77 -12.19
N PRO A 113 16.93 2.59 -11.78
CA PRO A 113 16.01 1.83 -12.61
C PRO A 113 14.61 2.47 -12.64
N SER A 114 14.04 2.60 -13.84
CA SER A 114 12.66 3.08 -14.06
C SER A 114 11.59 2.04 -13.71
N LEU A 115 11.97 0.76 -13.64
CA LEU A 115 11.15 -0.37 -13.26
C LEU A 115 11.85 -1.18 -12.17
N ILE A 116 11.18 -1.37 -11.04
CA ILE A 116 11.67 -2.16 -9.91
C ILE A 116 10.82 -3.42 -9.81
N THR A 117 11.46 -4.58 -9.83
CA THR A 117 10.83 -5.85 -9.47
C THR A 117 11.19 -6.17 -8.02
N GLN A 118 10.21 -6.22 -7.14
CA GLN A 118 10.39 -6.66 -5.77
C GLN A 118 9.93 -8.10 -5.63
N HIS A 119 10.89 -8.99 -5.41
CA HIS A 119 10.67 -10.41 -5.31
C HIS A 119 10.02 -10.78 -3.97
N ALA A 120 8.96 -11.58 -4.07
CA ALA A 120 8.32 -12.19 -2.92
C ALA A 120 8.80 -13.64 -2.78
N ARG A 121 8.75 -14.19 -1.55
CA ARG A 121 9.15 -15.59 -1.33
C ARG A 121 8.28 -16.59 -2.10
N ASN A 122 7.03 -16.22 -2.36
CA ASN A 122 6.21 -16.86 -3.39
C ASN A 122 6.36 -16.06 -4.69
N PRO A 123 7.02 -16.59 -5.74
CA PRO A 123 7.24 -15.86 -6.98
C PRO A 123 5.97 -15.35 -7.65
N GLU A 124 4.82 -16.01 -7.47
CA GLU A 124 3.51 -15.57 -8.00
C GLU A 124 3.03 -14.24 -7.41
N ARG A 125 3.62 -13.82 -6.29
CA ARG A 125 3.31 -12.55 -5.61
C ARG A 125 4.37 -11.48 -5.80
N THR A 126 5.36 -11.73 -6.67
CA THR A 126 6.38 -10.74 -7.03
C THR A 126 5.71 -9.51 -7.65
N VAL A 127 6.08 -8.32 -7.17
CA VAL A 127 5.45 -7.06 -7.60
C VAL A 127 6.38 -6.25 -8.48
N LYS A 128 5.80 -5.46 -9.38
CA LYS A 128 6.52 -4.50 -10.22
C LYS A 128 6.05 -3.07 -9.93
N MET A 129 6.99 -2.15 -9.85
CA MET A 129 6.76 -0.72 -9.60
C MET A 129 7.45 0.09 -10.68
N GLY A 130 6.72 1.01 -11.31
CA GLY A 130 7.14 1.71 -12.53
C GLY A 130 6.28 1.28 -13.73
N GLU A 131 6.45 1.94 -14.87
CA GLU A 131 5.78 1.60 -16.15
C GLU A 131 4.26 1.43 -16.05
N GLY A 132 3.59 2.29 -15.27
CA GLY A 132 2.13 2.24 -15.08
C GLY A 132 1.64 1.16 -14.10
N ASN A 133 2.54 0.39 -13.49
CA ASN A 133 2.20 -0.59 -12.47
C ASN A 133 1.94 0.09 -11.11
N THR A 134 0.96 -0.42 -10.35
CA THR A 134 0.58 0.09 -9.02
C THR A 134 0.52 -1.05 -8.01
N VAL A 135 1.23 -0.86 -6.89
CA VAL A 135 1.27 -1.74 -5.72
C VAL A 135 0.55 -1.03 -4.57
N LEU A 136 -0.38 -1.74 -3.92
CA LEU A 136 -1.22 -1.21 -2.85
C LEU A 136 -0.80 -1.86 -1.54
N VAL A 137 -0.50 -1.02 -0.54
CA VAL A 137 0.25 -1.44 0.65
C VAL A 137 -0.47 -0.94 1.92
N PRO A 138 -0.55 -1.75 2.99
CA PRO A 138 -1.06 -1.31 4.29
C PRO A 138 -0.45 -0.02 4.84
N ALA A 139 -1.10 0.55 5.86
CA ALA A 139 -0.52 1.62 6.66
C ALA A 139 0.72 1.18 7.44
N TYR A 140 1.53 2.19 7.75
CA TYR A 140 2.86 2.08 8.34
C TYR A 140 3.00 3.17 9.41
N GLY A 141 3.50 2.80 10.60
CA GLY A 141 3.87 3.72 11.68
C GLY A 141 2.96 3.80 12.91
N PRO A 142 1.64 3.50 12.89
CA PRO A 142 0.79 3.76 14.05
C PRO A 142 1.24 3.07 15.35
N PRO A 143 1.47 3.82 16.45
CA PRO A 143 1.74 3.22 17.74
C PRO A 143 0.49 2.68 18.45
N PHE A 144 -0.69 3.15 18.04
CA PHE A 144 -1.96 2.69 18.56
C PHE A 144 -2.67 1.81 17.53
N VAL A 145 -3.54 0.95 18.06
CA VAL A 145 -4.52 0.19 17.29
C VAL A 145 -5.91 0.51 17.83
N ARG A 146 -6.91 0.31 16.98
CA ARG A 146 -8.30 0.55 17.35
C ARG A 146 -9.22 -0.49 16.73
N ASP A 147 -10.15 -1.00 17.54
CA ASP A 147 -11.30 -1.77 17.08
C ASP A 147 -12.58 -1.33 17.81
N LEU A 148 -13.75 -1.75 17.31
CA LEU A 148 -15.04 -1.41 17.93
C LEU A 148 -15.23 -2.01 19.34
N ASP A 149 -14.58 -3.13 19.67
CA ASP A 149 -14.81 -3.85 20.91
C ASP A 149 -13.93 -3.36 22.07
N LYS A 150 -12.65 -3.07 21.78
CA LYS A 150 -11.60 -2.75 22.76
C LYS A 150 -11.23 -1.28 22.79
N GLY A 151 -11.75 -0.46 21.88
CA GLY A 151 -11.38 0.96 21.83
C GLY A 151 -9.98 1.18 21.26
N ARG A 152 -9.39 2.34 21.58
CA ARG A 152 -8.02 2.71 21.21
C ARG A 152 -7.05 2.25 22.30
N ARG A 153 -5.97 1.56 21.91
CA ARG A 153 -4.93 1.04 22.80
C ARG A 153 -3.59 0.96 22.08
N TYR A 154 -2.50 0.75 22.79
CA TYR A 154 -1.21 0.51 22.14
C TYR A 154 -1.23 -0.78 21.32
N GLY A 155 -0.49 -0.78 20.21
CA GLY A 155 -0.28 -1.96 19.39
C GLY A 155 0.58 -3.02 20.10
N THR A 156 0.31 -4.28 19.79
CA THR A 156 1.06 -5.44 20.29
C THR A 156 1.61 -6.25 19.12
N ILE A 157 2.52 -7.18 19.39
CA ILE A 157 2.98 -8.11 18.34
C ILE A 157 1.84 -9.00 17.82
N GLU A 158 0.81 -9.26 18.63
CA GLU A 158 -0.40 -9.95 18.17
C GLU A 158 -1.18 -9.10 17.16
N ASP A 159 -1.35 -7.80 17.43
CA ASP A 159 -2.00 -6.90 16.48
C ASP A 159 -1.22 -6.81 15.17
N PHE A 160 0.11 -6.69 15.26
CA PHE A 160 0.97 -6.70 14.10
C PHE A 160 0.74 -7.96 13.25
N ARG A 161 0.76 -9.14 13.87
CA ARG A 161 0.50 -10.42 13.20
C ARG A 161 -0.91 -10.46 12.60
N ASN A 162 -1.92 -9.95 13.29
CA ASN A 162 -3.28 -9.88 12.76
C ASN A 162 -3.35 -9.01 11.50
N PHE A 163 -2.70 -7.85 11.46
CA PHE A 163 -2.66 -7.02 10.26
C PHE A 163 -1.85 -7.67 9.12
N VAL A 164 -0.79 -8.43 9.41
CA VAL A 164 -0.10 -9.24 8.39
C VAL A 164 -1.06 -10.26 7.77
N LYS A 165 -1.82 -10.99 8.61
CA LYS A 165 -2.80 -11.98 8.16
C LYS A 165 -3.92 -11.33 7.34
N LEU A 166 -4.46 -10.20 7.79
CA LEU A 166 -5.49 -9.45 7.04
C LEU A 166 -4.95 -8.93 5.70
N ALA A 167 -3.71 -8.43 5.67
CA ALA A 167 -3.06 -8.01 4.44
C ALA A 167 -2.87 -9.19 3.48
N TYR A 168 -2.46 -10.37 3.97
CA TYR A 168 -2.35 -11.59 3.18
C TYR A 168 -3.69 -12.01 2.57
N MET A 169 -4.76 -12.05 3.38
CA MET A 169 -6.11 -12.46 2.95
C MET A 169 -6.78 -11.46 1.98
N SER A 170 -6.36 -10.19 2.00
CA SER A 170 -6.90 -9.18 1.09
C SER A 170 -6.51 -9.46 -0.36
N THR A 171 -7.50 -9.41 -1.25
CA THR A 171 -7.29 -9.48 -2.71
C THR A 171 -6.93 -8.13 -3.32
N GLY A 172 -7.15 -7.02 -2.61
CA GLY A 172 -6.85 -5.66 -3.10
C GLY A 172 -5.49 -5.14 -2.65
N LEU A 173 -4.89 -5.74 -1.62
CA LEU A 173 -3.56 -5.37 -1.14
C LEU A 173 -2.51 -6.32 -1.73
N HIS A 174 -1.47 -5.74 -2.30
CA HIS A 174 -0.44 -6.45 -3.07
C HIS A 174 0.79 -6.79 -2.23
N HIS A 175 0.93 -6.12 -1.09
CA HIS A 175 2.13 -6.12 -0.27
C HIS A 175 1.76 -6.34 1.20
N SER A 176 2.62 -7.02 1.97
CA SER A 176 2.35 -7.32 3.38
C SER A 176 2.51 -6.10 4.29
N GLY A 177 3.26 -5.08 3.85
CA GLY A 177 3.53 -3.85 4.60
C GLY A 177 4.91 -3.86 5.27
N GLY A 178 5.09 -2.96 6.23
CA GLY A 178 6.26 -2.85 7.10
C GLY A 178 5.81 -2.70 8.55
N THR A 179 6.03 -1.55 9.16
CA THR A 179 5.57 -1.25 10.52
C THR A 179 4.04 -1.06 10.60
N LEU A 180 3.26 -2.14 10.48
CA LEU A 180 1.78 -2.12 10.46
C LEU A 180 1.17 -1.49 11.72
N CYS A 181 1.83 -1.72 12.85
CA CYS A 181 1.71 -0.96 14.09
C CYS A 181 3.01 -1.11 14.89
N GLU A 182 3.25 -0.27 15.91
CA GLU A 182 4.37 -0.49 16.84
C GLU A 182 3.98 -1.51 17.93
N PRO A 183 4.66 -2.66 18.03
CA PRO A 183 4.41 -3.64 19.08
C PRO A 183 5.09 -3.21 20.39
N VAL A 184 4.37 -2.51 21.26
CA VAL A 184 4.93 -1.94 22.50
C VAL A 184 5.21 -2.99 23.58
N ASP A 185 4.69 -4.20 23.41
CA ASP A 185 4.92 -5.37 24.25
C ASP A 185 6.25 -6.07 23.95
N VAL A 186 7.04 -5.57 23.00
CA VAL A 186 8.38 -6.05 22.66
C VAL A 186 9.42 -4.94 22.87
N PRO A 187 10.60 -5.24 23.48
CA PRO A 187 11.67 -4.28 23.66
C PRO A 187 12.04 -3.54 22.36
N VAL A 188 12.30 -2.23 22.44
CA VAL A 188 12.49 -1.35 21.27
C VAL A 188 13.65 -1.81 20.40
N ASN A 189 14.74 -2.24 21.02
CA ASN A 189 15.93 -2.70 20.32
C ASN A 189 15.81 -4.10 19.70
N LYS A 190 14.71 -4.81 19.94
CA LYS A 190 14.50 -6.21 19.48
C LYS A 190 13.30 -6.37 18.57
N ARG A 191 12.31 -5.45 18.62
CA ARG A 191 11.02 -5.62 17.93
C ARG A 191 11.12 -5.73 16.40
N HIS A 192 12.14 -5.15 15.77
CA HIS A 192 12.32 -5.26 14.32
C HIS A 192 12.48 -6.71 13.87
N LEU A 193 13.13 -7.55 14.68
CA LEU A 193 13.30 -8.98 14.41
C LEU A 193 11.94 -9.69 14.34
N ASP A 194 11.07 -9.45 15.33
CA ASP A 194 9.74 -10.06 15.38
C ASP A 194 8.80 -9.53 14.28
N MET A 195 8.91 -8.24 13.95
CA MET A 195 8.13 -7.59 12.90
C MET A 195 8.48 -8.15 11.51
N VAL A 196 9.78 -8.18 11.16
CA VAL A 196 10.24 -8.73 9.88
C VAL A 196 9.91 -10.22 9.78
N TYR A 197 10.16 -11.00 10.82
CA TYR A 197 9.78 -12.41 10.86
C TYR A 197 8.27 -12.62 10.68
N SER A 198 7.44 -11.77 11.28
CA SER A 198 5.99 -11.89 11.14
C SER A 198 5.54 -11.74 9.68
N HIS A 199 6.16 -10.85 8.90
CA HIS A 199 5.89 -10.77 7.45
C HIS A 199 6.31 -12.04 6.70
N MET A 200 7.48 -12.59 7.01
CA MET A 200 8.02 -13.80 6.37
C MET A 200 7.16 -15.03 6.69
N ARG A 201 6.71 -15.14 7.94
CA ARG A 201 6.02 -16.33 8.46
C ARG A 201 4.53 -16.35 8.16
N TRP A 202 3.85 -15.20 8.28
CA TRP A 202 2.39 -15.13 8.21
C TRP A 202 1.87 -14.62 6.85
N SER A 203 2.77 -14.27 5.93
CA SER A 203 2.45 -13.89 4.57
C SER A 203 3.52 -14.43 3.61
N ASP A 204 3.18 -14.51 2.34
CA ASP A 204 4.09 -14.78 1.22
C ASP A 204 4.09 -13.65 0.19
N LYS A 205 3.43 -12.52 0.50
CA LYS A 205 3.53 -11.24 -0.23
C LYS A 205 4.88 -10.57 0.05
N PRO A 206 5.36 -9.67 -0.82
CA PRO A 206 6.55 -8.86 -0.51
C PRO A 206 6.31 -7.98 0.73
N PHE A 207 7.39 -7.57 1.39
CA PHE A 207 7.37 -6.84 2.67
C PHE A 207 8.44 -5.75 2.73
N MET A 208 8.37 -4.88 3.75
CA MET A 208 9.31 -3.78 3.99
C MET A 208 10.26 -4.10 5.14
N GLY A 209 11.42 -3.47 5.14
CA GLY A 209 12.46 -3.65 6.14
C GLY A 209 12.41 -2.64 7.28
N SER A 210 13.24 -2.87 8.29
CA SER A 210 13.41 -1.94 9.40
C SER A 210 14.33 -0.78 9.03
N VAL A 211 13.97 0.44 9.42
CA VAL A 211 14.75 1.66 9.13
C VAL A 211 15.13 2.41 10.40
N THR A 212 14.81 1.87 11.57
CA THR A 212 14.90 2.60 12.85
C THR A 212 16.30 2.64 13.46
N ALA A 213 17.26 1.91 12.88
CA ALA A 213 18.70 2.05 13.10
C ALA A 213 19.47 1.30 11.98
N PRO A 214 20.73 1.67 11.67
CA PRO A 214 21.50 1.02 10.61
C PRO A 214 21.71 -0.49 10.83
N GLU A 215 21.97 -0.91 12.07
CA GLU A 215 22.11 -2.31 12.44
C GLU A 215 20.81 -3.10 12.30
N ARG A 216 19.65 -2.45 12.43
CA ARG A 216 18.32 -3.08 12.22
C ARG A 216 18.01 -3.26 10.74
N ALA A 217 18.50 -2.33 9.91
CA ALA A 217 18.50 -2.50 8.46
C ALA A 217 19.41 -3.68 8.05
N GLN A 218 20.58 -3.81 8.69
CA GLN A 218 21.47 -4.93 8.44
C GLN A 218 20.86 -6.27 8.89
N ASP A 219 20.24 -6.33 10.07
CA ASP A 219 19.52 -7.51 10.53
C ASP A 219 18.39 -7.91 9.55
N THR A 220 17.69 -6.92 8.97
CA THR A 220 16.68 -7.18 7.92
C THR A 220 17.31 -7.84 6.70
N VAL A 221 18.43 -7.30 6.20
CA VAL A 221 19.16 -7.86 5.06
C VAL A 221 19.62 -9.29 5.36
N ASP A 222 20.14 -9.54 6.56
CA ASP A 222 20.64 -10.88 6.93
C ASP A 222 19.50 -11.90 7.02
N MET A 223 18.34 -11.51 7.57
CA MET A 223 17.14 -12.34 7.53
C MET A 223 16.65 -12.59 6.09
N CYS A 224 16.73 -11.59 5.21
CA CYS A 224 16.43 -11.77 3.78
C CYS A 224 17.40 -12.76 3.11
N LYS A 225 18.69 -12.73 3.45
CA LYS A 225 19.69 -13.69 2.92
C LYS A 225 19.40 -15.12 3.37
N ILE A 226 18.87 -15.32 4.57
CA ILE A 226 18.39 -16.63 5.05
C ILE A 226 17.16 -17.07 4.24
N LEU A 227 16.20 -16.16 4.01
CA LEU A 227 14.93 -16.49 3.34
C LEU A 227 15.07 -16.75 1.83
N PHE A 228 15.89 -15.95 1.13
CA PHE A 228 16.00 -15.96 -0.33
C PHE A 228 17.32 -16.53 -0.86
N GLY A 229 18.32 -16.70 0.00
CA GLY A 229 19.70 -16.99 -0.39
C GLY A 229 20.53 -15.72 -0.61
N ALA A 230 21.78 -15.73 -0.14
CA ALA A 230 22.63 -14.54 -0.11
C ALA A 230 22.94 -13.97 -1.51
N ASP A 231 23.30 -14.83 -2.47
CA ASP A 231 23.61 -14.42 -3.85
C ASP A 231 22.38 -13.81 -4.55
N PHE A 232 21.20 -14.33 -4.25
CA PHE A 232 19.95 -13.81 -4.80
C PHE A 232 19.67 -12.40 -4.30
N VAL A 233 19.83 -12.16 -2.98
CA VAL A 233 19.60 -10.85 -2.36
C VAL A 233 20.58 -9.78 -2.87
N ASP A 234 21.85 -10.14 -3.11
CA ASP A 234 22.82 -9.18 -3.66
C ASP A 234 22.44 -8.69 -5.08
N GLN A 235 21.80 -9.56 -5.86
CA GLN A 235 21.43 -9.27 -7.25
C GLN A 235 19.98 -8.84 -7.45
N ASN A 236 19.11 -9.02 -6.45
CA ASN A 236 17.67 -8.76 -6.57
C ASN A 236 17.11 -7.99 -5.38
N CYS A 237 16.15 -7.11 -5.66
CA CYS A 237 15.38 -6.42 -4.64
C CYS A 237 14.34 -7.38 -4.04
N VAL A 238 14.44 -7.68 -2.76
CA VAL A 238 13.44 -8.46 -2.01
C VAL A 238 12.70 -7.62 -0.97
N VAL A 239 13.31 -6.51 -0.53
CA VAL A 239 12.76 -5.60 0.48
C VAL A 239 12.81 -4.15 0.02
N ILE A 240 11.76 -3.39 0.34
CA ILE A 240 11.63 -1.96 0.05
C ILE A 240 11.46 -1.16 1.35
N ASN A 241 12.16 -0.03 1.48
CA ASN A 241 12.43 0.57 2.79
C ASN A 241 12.15 2.07 2.78
N LEU A 242 11.41 2.56 3.79
CA LEU A 242 11.00 3.96 3.86
C LEU A 242 12.11 4.82 4.47
N ILE A 243 12.75 5.69 3.68
CA ILE A 243 13.80 6.58 4.14
C ILE A 243 13.27 8.01 4.10
N ASN A 244 13.02 8.59 5.27
CA ASN A 244 12.40 9.91 5.36
C ASN A 244 13.44 11.04 5.42
N ALA A 245 13.18 12.12 4.70
CA ALA A 245 13.83 13.39 5.01
C ALA A 245 13.15 13.99 6.24
N ASN A 246 13.94 14.61 7.11
CA ASN A 246 13.44 15.46 8.18
C ASN A 246 13.21 16.87 7.62
N SER A 247 12.08 17.04 6.95
CA SER A 247 11.76 18.30 6.27
C SER A 247 11.58 19.43 7.30
N PRO A 248 12.12 20.64 7.05
CA PRO A 248 12.73 21.08 5.79
C PRO A 248 14.22 20.75 5.65
N MET A 249 14.59 20.11 4.54
CA MET A 249 15.95 20.03 3.98
C MET A 249 17.03 19.40 4.87
N VAL A 250 16.66 18.45 5.74
CA VAL A 250 17.61 17.70 6.58
C VAL A 250 17.50 16.19 6.32
N TRP A 251 18.66 15.53 6.26
CA TRP A 251 18.79 14.08 6.35
C TRP A 251 19.55 13.72 7.63
N ASP A 252 18.90 12.98 8.53
CA ASP A 252 19.48 12.57 9.81
C ASP A 252 20.19 11.20 9.71
N ASP A 253 21.19 11.00 10.58
CA ASP A 253 22.09 9.84 10.66
C ASP A 253 21.39 8.47 10.59
N THR A 254 20.25 8.32 11.26
CA THR A 254 19.48 7.08 11.34
C THR A 254 18.95 6.69 9.96
N MET A 255 18.40 7.66 9.23
CA MET A 255 17.88 7.46 7.87
C MET A 255 19.03 7.28 6.87
N LEU A 256 20.11 8.04 7.02
CA LEU A 256 21.30 7.92 6.18
C LEU A 256 21.98 6.54 6.32
N GLY A 257 22.14 6.05 7.54
CA GLY A 257 22.72 4.74 7.77
C GLY A 257 21.85 3.60 7.25
N ALA A 258 20.52 3.66 7.44
CA ALA A 258 19.60 2.69 6.82
C ALA A 258 19.65 2.73 5.29
N LEU A 259 19.68 3.94 4.68
CA LEU A 259 19.82 4.12 3.23
C LEU A 259 21.08 3.45 2.72
N LYS A 260 22.24 3.71 3.34
CA LYS A 260 23.52 3.13 2.94
C LYS A 260 23.49 1.60 2.99
N VAL A 261 22.94 1.01 4.05
CA VAL A 261 22.83 -0.45 4.18
C VAL A 261 21.99 -1.04 3.05
N TYR A 262 20.80 -0.50 2.80
CA TYR A 262 19.91 -1.03 1.78
C TYR A 262 20.45 -0.82 0.36
N ALA A 263 20.96 0.37 0.06
CA ALA A 263 21.55 0.67 -1.25
C ALA A 263 22.72 -0.27 -1.56
N ARG A 264 23.64 -0.48 -0.60
CA ARG A 264 24.79 -1.39 -0.78
C ARG A 264 24.39 -2.84 -1.04
N ASN A 265 23.25 -3.27 -0.50
CA ASN A 265 22.74 -4.63 -0.65
C ASN A 265 21.66 -4.75 -1.75
N ASN A 266 21.55 -3.79 -2.68
CA ASN A 266 20.59 -3.82 -3.80
C ASN A 266 19.11 -3.83 -3.39
N GLN A 267 18.79 -3.32 -2.21
CA GLN A 267 17.42 -3.26 -1.70
C GLN A 267 16.83 -1.88 -1.94
N ALA A 268 15.52 -1.83 -2.20
CA ALA A 268 14.88 -0.59 -2.63
C ALA A 268 14.74 0.43 -1.49
N THR A 269 14.97 1.71 -1.79
CA THR A 269 14.74 2.82 -0.86
C THR A 269 13.67 3.77 -1.39
N VAL A 270 12.66 4.04 -0.59
CA VAL A 270 11.62 5.04 -0.85
C VAL A 270 12.04 6.34 -0.19
N ILE A 271 12.68 7.21 -0.97
CA ILE A 271 13.19 8.51 -0.51
C ILE A 271 12.02 9.47 -0.37
N SER A 272 11.60 9.75 0.86
CA SER A 272 10.32 10.40 1.16
C SER A 272 10.48 11.65 2.04
N PRO A 273 10.48 12.85 1.45
CA PRO A 273 10.16 14.08 2.18
C PRO A 273 8.86 13.93 2.98
N PHE A 274 8.88 14.39 4.24
CA PHE A 274 7.74 14.32 5.15
C PHE A 274 7.25 15.74 5.45
N ILE A 275 6.23 16.18 4.69
CA ILE A 275 5.85 17.58 4.64
C ILE A 275 4.41 17.78 5.12
N LEU A 276 4.27 18.75 6.03
CA LEU A 276 3.01 19.43 6.27
C LEU A 276 3.13 20.87 5.74
N SER A 277 2.40 21.19 4.67
CA SER A 277 2.43 22.51 4.04
C SER A 277 2.02 23.59 5.05
N GLY A 278 2.87 24.61 5.19
CA GLY A 278 2.71 25.69 6.18
C GLY A 278 3.45 25.45 7.50
N ALA A 279 4.05 24.27 7.71
CA ALA A 279 4.90 23.98 8.86
C ALA A 279 6.31 23.50 8.44
N MET A 280 6.40 22.42 7.68
CA MET A 280 7.67 21.83 7.23
C MET A 280 8.04 22.22 5.79
N SER A 281 7.17 22.97 5.12
CA SER A 281 7.40 23.59 3.82
C SER A 281 6.59 24.89 3.70
N PRO A 282 6.84 25.73 2.67
CA PRO A 282 5.99 26.86 2.36
C PRO A 282 4.51 26.46 2.21
N VAL A 283 3.60 27.37 2.55
CA VAL A 283 2.14 27.11 2.48
C VAL A 283 1.62 26.93 1.05
N THR A 284 2.38 27.35 0.03
CA THR A 284 1.96 27.30 -1.37
C THR A 284 2.35 25.99 -2.04
N ILE A 285 1.52 25.55 -3.01
CA ILE A 285 1.71 24.29 -3.76
C ILE A 285 3.06 24.26 -4.47
N ILE A 286 3.39 25.30 -5.24
CA ILE A 286 4.63 25.36 -6.03
C ILE A 286 5.87 25.44 -5.13
N GLY A 287 5.79 26.18 -4.02
CA GLY A 287 6.88 26.25 -3.03
C GLY A 287 7.11 24.90 -2.35
N THR A 288 6.02 24.22 -1.95
CA THR A 288 6.09 22.85 -1.41
C THR A 288 6.70 21.88 -2.42
N LEU A 289 6.24 21.88 -3.68
CA LEU A 289 6.78 21.02 -4.74
C LEU A 289 8.26 21.27 -4.99
N THR A 290 8.69 22.53 -4.99
CA THR A 290 10.10 22.91 -5.18
C THR A 290 10.98 22.32 -4.07
N GLN A 291 10.62 22.56 -2.81
CA GLN A 291 11.40 22.06 -1.68
C GLN A 291 11.40 20.52 -1.63
N LEU A 292 10.22 19.92 -1.78
CA LEU A 292 10.04 18.48 -1.80
C LEU A 292 10.88 17.81 -2.89
N TYR A 293 10.91 18.39 -4.08
CA TYR A 293 11.68 17.83 -5.19
C TYR A 293 13.18 17.96 -4.95
N ALA A 294 13.66 19.08 -4.40
CA ALA A 294 15.06 19.23 -3.99
C ALA A 294 15.47 18.19 -2.93
N GLU A 295 14.68 18.00 -1.88
CA GLU A 295 14.90 16.99 -0.85
C GLU A 295 14.98 15.58 -1.43
N ALA A 296 14.02 15.22 -2.28
CA ALA A 296 13.98 13.91 -2.91
C ALA A 296 15.14 13.68 -3.89
N LEU A 297 15.50 14.69 -4.71
CA LEU A 297 16.63 14.60 -5.63
C LEU A 297 17.93 14.29 -4.89
N ALA A 298 18.21 14.97 -3.79
CA ALA A 298 19.43 14.75 -3.02
C ALA A 298 19.49 13.34 -2.41
N GLY A 299 18.41 12.87 -1.77
CA GLY A 299 18.36 11.54 -1.17
C GLY A 299 18.40 10.40 -2.21
N MET A 300 17.74 10.58 -3.35
CA MET A 300 17.78 9.59 -4.45
C MET A 300 19.15 9.56 -5.10
N ALA A 301 19.78 10.72 -5.34
CA ALA A 301 21.13 10.78 -5.85
C ALA A 301 22.12 10.13 -4.88
N LEU A 302 22.01 10.34 -3.56
CA LEU A 302 22.84 9.65 -2.57
C LEU A 302 22.74 8.12 -2.69
N THR A 303 21.54 7.61 -2.96
CA THR A 303 21.32 6.17 -3.19
C THR A 303 22.16 5.66 -4.36
N GLN A 304 22.21 6.43 -5.45
CA GLN A 304 23.03 6.08 -6.63
C GLN A 304 24.53 6.26 -6.39
N VAL A 305 24.94 7.23 -5.57
CA VAL A 305 26.34 7.39 -5.14
C VAL A 305 26.77 6.21 -4.25
N CYS A 306 25.87 5.69 -3.40
CA CYS A 306 26.14 4.48 -2.60
C CYS A 306 26.37 3.25 -3.46
N ARG A 307 25.50 3.04 -4.46
CA ARG A 307 25.60 1.94 -5.41
C ARG A 307 24.83 2.31 -6.69
N PRO A 308 25.52 2.59 -7.80
CA PRO A 308 24.88 2.81 -9.09
C PRO A 308 23.94 1.66 -9.45
N GLY A 309 22.70 1.98 -9.83
CA GLY A 309 21.69 0.97 -10.15
C GLY A 309 20.89 0.46 -8.96
N ALA A 310 21.17 0.94 -7.74
CA ALA A 310 20.35 0.61 -6.57
C ALA A 310 18.89 1.07 -6.79
N PRO A 311 17.89 0.20 -6.57
CA PRO A 311 16.50 0.55 -6.78
C PRO A 311 16.05 1.69 -5.86
N VAL A 312 15.44 2.72 -6.45
CA VAL A 312 15.00 3.89 -5.70
C VAL A 312 13.62 4.36 -6.16
N VAL A 313 12.79 4.77 -5.21
CA VAL A 313 11.44 5.28 -5.46
C VAL A 313 11.37 6.72 -4.96
N PHE A 314 10.91 7.62 -5.82
CA PHE A 314 10.59 8.99 -5.40
C PHE A 314 9.33 8.95 -4.53
N GLY A 315 9.51 9.13 -3.22
CA GLY A 315 8.42 9.16 -2.26
C GLY A 315 7.99 10.57 -1.90
N THR A 316 6.72 10.72 -1.55
CA THR A 316 6.16 11.95 -0.99
C THR A 316 5.15 11.63 0.09
N PHE A 317 5.33 12.21 1.27
CA PHE A 317 4.26 12.40 2.22
C PHE A 317 3.99 13.90 2.28
N ALA A 318 2.85 14.33 1.77
CA ALA A 318 2.42 15.72 1.81
C ALA A 318 1.03 15.80 2.40
N SER A 319 0.86 16.67 3.39
CA SER A 319 -0.44 17.02 3.96
C SER A 319 -0.54 18.52 4.21
N SER A 320 -1.70 18.98 4.60
CA SER A 320 -1.93 20.35 5.07
C SER A 320 -2.02 20.40 6.60
N ILE A 321 -2.02 21.61 7.16
CA ILE A 321 -2.35 21.86 8.56
C ILE A 321 -3.63 22.67 8.68
N SER A 322 -4.40 22.43 9.74
CA SER A 322 -5.47 23.32 10.15
C SER A 322 -4.87 24.61 10.71
N MET A 323 -5.09 25.75 10.04
CA MET A 323 -4.60 27.06 10.53
C MET A 323 -5.23 27.47 11.87
N GLN A 324 -6.33 26.85 12.29
CA GLN A 324 -6.98 27.10 13.57
C GLN A 324 -6.35 26.29 14.72
N SER A 325 -5.95 25.05 14.47
CA SER A 325 -5.52 24.11 15.52
C SER A 325 -4.06 23.68 15.44
N GLY A 326 -3.38 23.94 14.32
CA GLY A 326 -2.05 23.42 13.99
C GLY A 326 -2.03 21.92 13.67
N ALA A 327 -3.18 21.21 13.76
CA ALA A 327 -3.23 19.78 13.56
C ALA A 327 -3.11 19.39 12.07
N PRO A 328 -2.51 18.23 11.74
CA PRO A 328 -2.50 17.71 10.38
C PRO A 328 -3.92 17.48 9.84
N THR A 329 -4.17 17.89 8.60
CA THR A 329 -5.43 17.71 7.88
C THR A 329 -5.21 16.88 6.63
N PHE A 330 -6.16 15.99 6.32
CA PHE A 330 -6.10 15.06 5.20
C PHE A 330 -7.35 15.18 4.34
N GLY A 331 -7.30 14.66 3.10
CA GLY A 331 -8.44 14.67 2.19
C GLY A 331 -8.80 16.04 1.62
N THR A 332 -8.01 17.08 1.91
CA THR A 332 -8.19 18.42 1.34
C THR A 332 -7.58 18.52 -0.06
N PRO A 333 -7.96 19.52 -0.87
CA PRO A 333 -7.46 19.64 -2.25
C PRO A 333 -5.96 19.91 -2.37
N GLU A 334 -5.36 20.64 -1.43
CA GLU A 334 -3.97 21.13 -1.54
C GLU A 334 -2.95 19.99 -1.60
N PRO A 335 -2.99 18.98 -0.70
CA PRO A 335 -2.14 17.79 -0.83
C PRO A 335 -2.36 17.03 -2.15
N SER A 336 -3.59 17.01 -2.69
CA SER A 336 -3.85 16.38 -3.98
C SER A 336 -3.16 17.11 -5.14
N LEU A 337 -3.14 18.44 -5.11
CA LEU A 337 -2.41 19.23 -6.13
C LEU A 337 -0.90 18.99 -6.06
N VAL A 338 -0.34 18.90 -4.85
CA VAL A 338 1.07 18.51 -4.64
C VAL A 338 1.32 17.10 -5.17
N LEU A 339 0.45 16.14 -4.88
CA LEU A 339 0.61 14.75 -5.34
C LEU A 339 0.64 14.66 -6.87
N TYR A 340 -0.27 15.34 -7.57
CA TYR A 340 -0.30 15.31 -9.04
C TYR A 340 0.96 15.92 -9.65
N GLY A 341 1.41 17.08 -9.14
CA GLY A 341 2.64 17.72 -9.61
C GLY A 341 3.88 16.84 -9.35
N ALA A 342 3.98 16.24 -8.16
CA ALA A 342 5.08 15.34 -7.82
C ALA A 342 5.08 14.07 -8.68
N ALA A 343 3.91 13.52 -9.01
CA ALA A 343 3.81 12.37 -9.90
C ALA A 343 4.29 12.69 -11.32
N GLN A 344 3.97 13.87 -11.85
CA GLN A 344 4.50 14.35 -13.13
C GLN A 344 6.02 14.50 -13.10
N LEU A 345 6.57 15.10 -12.03
CA LEU A 345 8.02 15.21 -11.84
C LEU A 345 8.71 13.85 -11.75
N ALA A 346 8.11 12.88 -11.06
CA ALA A 346 8.63 11.51 -10.98
C ALA A 346 8.74 10.86 -12.36
N ARG A 347 7.70 11.02 -13.20
CA ARG A 347 7.68 10.52 -14.58
C ARG A 347 8.76 11.19 -15.44
N ARG A 348 8.94 12.51 -15.31
CA ARG A 348 10.03 13.25 -16.01
C ARG A 348 11.42 12.81 -15.56
N LEU A 349 11.58 12.53 -14.27
CA LEU A 349 12.84 12.04 -13.72
C LEU A 349 13.12 10.59 -14.14
N GLY A 350 12.09 9.81 -14.46
CA GLY A 350 12.21 8.43 -14.94
C GLY A 350 12.28 7.38 -13.82
N VAL A 351 11.73 7.68 -12.63
CA VAL A 351 11.75 6.77 -11.47
C VAL A 351 10.33 6.44 -11.00
N PRO A 352 10.12 5.27 -10.36
CA PRO A 352 8.84 4.96 -9.73
C PRO A 352 8.46 5.96 -8.64
N PHE A 353 7.15 6.15 -8.44
CA PHE A 353 6.59 7.13 -7.52
C PHE A 353 5.81 6.51 -6.36
N ARG A 354 6.01 7.02 -5.14
CA ARG A 354 5.22 6.72 -3.94
C ARG A 354 4.52 7.97 -3.43
N SER A 355 3.22 7.87 -3.22
CA SER A 355 2.42 8.90 -2.54
C SER A 355 1.03 8.37 -2.17
N GLY A 356 0.22 9.22 -1.55
CA GLY A 356 -1.17 8.93 -1.23
C GLY A 356 -1.35 7.78 -0.24
N GLY A 357 -2.55 7.20 -0.25
CA GLY A 357 -3.01 6.24 0.75
C GLY A 357 -4.46 6.56 1.14
N GLY A 358 -5.06 5.74 2.00
CA GLY A 358 -6.37 5.98 2.63
C GLY A 358 -6.23 6.89 3.85
N PHE A 359 -5.73 8.11 3.64
CA PHE A 359 -5.41 9.03 4.73
C PHE A 359 -6.64 9.70 5.33
N THR A 360 -6.61 9.88 6.64
CA THR A 360 -7.64 10.62 7.37
C THR A 360 -7.15 11.12 8.74
N ALA A 361 -7.70 12.25 9.19
CA ALA A 361 -7.59 12.78 10.54
C ALA A 361 -8.68 12.24 11.50
N SER A 362 -9.66 11.47 11.01
CA SER A 362 -10.75 10.96 11.85
C SER A 362 -10.25 9.97 12.90
N LYS A 363 -10.87 10.01 14.08
CA LYS A 363 -10.51 9.16 15.24
C LYS A 363 -11.20 7.79 15.20
N ILE A 364 -12.17 7.63 14.30
CA ILE A 364 -13.00 6.43 14.13
C ILE A 364 -13.24 6.19 12.63
N ALA A 365 -13.67 5.00 12.24
CA ALA A 365 -14.03 4.68 10.86
C ALA A 365 -15.45 5.19 10.51
N ASP A 366 -15.63 6.50 10.49
CA ASP A 366 -16.89 7.19 10.20
C ASP A 366 -16.92 7.80 8.78
N ALA A 367 -17.91 8.66 8.51
CA ALA A 367 -18.03 9.36 7.25
C ALA A 367 -16.83 10.29 6.96
N GLN A 368 -16.27 10.96 7.98
CA GLN A 368 -15.05 11.75 7.80
C GLN A 368 -13.90 10.86 7.32
N ALA A 369 -13.69 9.71 7.99
CA ALA A 369 -12.68 8.74 7.58
C ALA A 369 -12.86 8.29 6.13
N ALA A 370 -14.10 8.00 5.72
CA ALA A 370 -14.42 7.57 4.38
C ALA A 370 -14.14 8.64 3.33
N TYR A 371 -14.59 9.89 3.53
CA TYR A 371 -14.42 10.96 2.54
C TYR A 371 -12.95 11.35 2.35
N GLU A 372 -12.21 11.54 3.45
CA GLU A 372 -10.80 11.91 3.36
C GLU A 372 -9.96 10.81 2.70
N SER A 373 -10.24 9.54 3.05
CA SER A 373 -9.55 8.39 2.46
C SER A 373 -9.91 8.20 0.99
N ALA A 374 -11.19 8.35 0.62
CA ALA A 374 -11.62 8.23 -0.78
C ALA A 374 -10.97 9.29 -1.67
N ASN A 375 -10.89 10.55 -1.22
CA ASN A 375 -10.26 11.63 -1.96
C ASN A 375 -8.77 11.34 -2.23
N THR A 376 -8.06 10.89 -1.21
CA THR A 376 -6.62 10.61 -1.27
C THR A 376 -6.31 9.34 -2.08
N LEU A 377 -7.08 8.27 -1.91
CA LEU A 377 -6.98 7.04 -2.70
C LEU A 377 -7.22 7.30 -4.20
N GLN A 378 -8.28 8.02 -4.55
CA GLN A 378 -8.60 8.32 -5.95
C GLN A 378 -7.54 9.23 -6.58
N THR A 379 -7.10 10.26 -5.86
CA THR A 379 -6.03 11.15 -6.32
C THR A 379 -4.76 10.36 -6.61
N ALA A 380 -4.35 9.47 -5.71
CA ALA A 380 -3.17 8.64 -5.87
C ALA A 380 -3.30 7.68 -7.07
N ALA A 381 -4.48 7.07 -7.24
CA ALA A 381 -4.76 6.18 -8.35
C ALA A 381 -4.71 6.91 -9.71
N LEU A 382 -5.32 8.09 -9.82
CA LEU A 382 -5.34 8.88 -11.06
C LEU A 382 -4.00 9.57 -11.35
N GLY A 383 -3.25 9.94 -10.31
CA GLY A 383 -1.93 10.57 -10.44
C GLY A 383 -0.84 9.60 -10.90
N GLY A 384 -1.09 8.28 -10.85
CA GLY A 384 -0.14 7.29 -11.35
C GLY A 384 0.83 6.75 -10.30
N VAL A 385 0.49 6.79 -9.01
CA VAL A 385 1.35 6.26 -7.94
C VAL A 385 1.69 4.79 -8.19
N ASN A 386 2.97 4.43 -8.09
CA ASN A 386 3.46 3.06 -8.30
C ASN A 386 3.52 2.24 -7.00
N PHE A 387 3.80 2.87 -5.86
CA PHE A 387 3.80 2.23 -4.55
C PHE A 387 2.97 3.08 -3.58
N MET A 388 1.73 2.67 -3.31
CA MET A 388 0.78 3.42 -2.49
C MET A 388 0.83 2.91 -1.04
N LEU A 389 1.79 3.42 -0.27
CA LEU A 389 1.86 3.15 1.17
C LEU A 389 0.63 3.74 1.88
N HIS A 390 0.20 3.12 2.97
CA HIS A 390 -1.00 3.57 3.71
C HIS A 390 -2.31 3.45 2.96
N THR A 391 -2.42 2.54 1.99
CA THR A 391 -3.70 2.24 1.34
C THR A 391 -4.78 1.84 2.36
N ALA A 392 -4.42 1.05 3.38
CA ALA A 392 -5.41 0.50 4.31
C ALA A 392 -5.05 0.60 5.80
N GLY A 393 -6.04 1.04 6.60
CA GLY A 393 -6.05 0.96 8.07
C GLY A 393 -5.69 2.26 8.80
N TRP A 394 -5.25 3.30 8.08
CA TRP A 394 -4.85 4.57 8.67
C TRP A 394 -6.01 5.31 9.33
N LEU A 395 -5.83 5.71 10.59
CA LEU A 395 -6.73 6.59 11.35
C LEU A 395 -5.91 7.61 12.16
N GLU A 396 -6.60 8.64 12.65
CA GLU A 396 -6.10 9.60 13.64
C GLU A 396 -4.80 10.26 13.19
N GLY A 397 -4.73 10.64 11.91
CA GLY A 397 -3.55 11.27 11.33
C GLY A 397 -2.29 10.41 11.41
N GLY A 398 -2.44 9.08 11.44
CA GLY A 398 -1.33 8.13 11.47
C GLY A 398 -1.01 7.59 12.86
N LEU A 399 -1.74 8.02 13.89
CA LEU A 399 -1.53 7.54 15.25
C LEU A 399 -2.18 6.18 15.50
N SER A 400 -3.23 5.82 14.77
CA SER A 400 -3.99 4.59 15.00
C SER A 400 -4.12 3.74 13.73
N MET A 401 -3.90 2.43 13.87
CA MET A 401 -4.27 1.41 12.88
C MET A 401 -5.65 0.83 13.25
N GLY A 402 -6.67 1.08 12.45
CA GLY A 402 -8.04 0.64 12.71
C GLY A 402 -8.36 -0.71 12.06
N TYR A 403 -8.87 -1.69 12.81
CA TYR A 403 -9.27 -3.00 12.26
C TYR A 403 -10.44 -2.89 11.27
N GLU A 404 -11.48 -2.14 11.62
CA GLU A 404 -12.62 -1.89 10.73
C GLU A 404 -12.19 -1.05 9.53
N LYS A 405 -11.42 0.02 9.78
CA LYS A 405 -10.85 0.87 8.74
C LYS A 405 -10.00 0.08 7.74
N PHE A 406 -9.21 -0.88 8.21
CA PHE A 406 -8.36 -1.71 7.37
C PHE A 406 -9.18 -2.50 6.34
N VAL A 407 -10.24 -3.18 6.75
CA VAL A 407 -11.06 -3.96 5.82
C VAL A 407 -11.94 -3.09 4.93
N MET A 408 -12.39 -1.93 5.42
CA MET A 408 -13.09 -0.92 4.59
C MET A 408 -12.17 -0.41 3.48
N ASP A 409 -10.93 -0.05 3.81
CA ASP A 409 -9.96 0.43 2.84
C ASP A 409 -9.50 -0.68 1.88
N ALA A 410 -9.36 -1.93 2.35
CA ALA A 410 -9.01 -3.07 1.51
C ALA A 410 -10.10 -3.38 0.46
N ASP A 411 -11.36 -3.13 0.79
CA ASP A 411 -12.47 -3.17 -0.16
C ASP A 411 -12.33 -2.06 -1.22
N GLN A 412 -12.04 -0.83 -0.79
CA GLN A 412 -11.77 0.28 -1.72
C GLN A 412 -10.53 0.03 -2.60
N ALA A 413 -9.47 -0.57 -2.06
CA ALA A 413 -8.28 -0.97 -2.81
C ALA A 413 -8.62 -1.93 -3.96
N SER A 414 -9.54 -2.87 -3.72
CA SER A 414 -10.03 -3.78 -4.76
C SER A 414 -10.88 -3.05 -5.82
N MET A 415 -11.65 -2.03 -5.42
CA MET A 415 -12.36 -1.14 -6.37
C MET A 415 -11.39 -0.33 -7.23
N LEU A 416 -10.28 0.17 -6.66
CA LEU A 416 -9.23 0.85 -7.43
C LEU A 416 -8.63 -0.06 -8.50
N GLY A 417 -8.39 -1.34 -8.19
CA GLY A 417 -7.94 -2.31 -9.18
C GLY A 417 -8.90 -2.45 -10.35
N ARG A 418 -10.22 -2.39 -10.11
CA ARG A 418 -11.22 -2.36 -11.18
C ARG A 418 -11.22 -1.07 -11.96
N LEU A 419 -11.15 0.07 -11.29
CA LEU A 419 -11.08 1.39 -11.93
C LEU A 419 -9.88 1.50 -12.88
N LEU A 420 -8.69 1.09 -12.41
CA LEU A 420 -7.45 1.21 -13.17
C LEU A 420 -7.36 0.22 -14.34
N ASN A 421 -8.15 -0.85 -14.36
CA ASN A 421 -8.25 -1.77 -15.50
C ASN A 421 -9.05 -1.20 -16.68
N GLY A 422 -9.76 -0.07 -16.49
CA GLY A 422 -10.53 0.57 -17.54
C GLY A 422 -11.74 -0.25 -18.03
N PRO A 423 -12.47 0.27 -19.04
CA PRO A 423 -13.59 -0.43 -19.65
C PRO A 423 -13.13 -1.59 -20.54
N ASP A 424 -13.92 -2.66 -20.61
CA ASP A 424 -13.75 -3.74 -21.60
C ASP A 424 -14.19 -3.26 -22.98
N LEU A 425 -13.26 -3.18 -23.93
CA LEU A 425 -13.52 -2.73 -25.31
C LEU A 425 -13.76 -3.89 -26.29
N SER A 426 -13.75 -5.14 -25.81
CA SER A 426 -14.04 -6.32 -26.62
C SER A 426 -15.47 -6.28 -27.19
N GLU A 427 -15.77 -7.13 -28.15
CA GLU A 427 -17.13 -7.30 -28.68
C GLU A 427 -18.15 -7.61 -27.58
N ASN A 428 -17.76 -8.42 -26.58
CA ASN A 428 -18.60 -8.69 -25.42
C ASN A 428 -18.81 -7.42 -24.58
N GLY A 429 -17.77 -6.61 -24.36
CA GLY A 429 -17.87 -5.33 -23.63
C GLY A 429 -18.78 -4.31 -24.34
N GLN A 430 -18.75 -4.27 -25.67
CA GLN A 430 -19.62 -3.41 -26.49
C GLN A 430 -21.10 -3.81 -26.44
N ALA A 431 -21.37 -5.10 -26.18
CA ALA A 431 -22.71 -5.65 -25.94
C ALA A 431 -23.76 -5.36 -27.04
N MET A 432 -23.34 -5.14 -28.29
CA MET A 432 -24.23 -4.73 -29.38
C MET A 432 -25.35 -5.75 -29.66
N ASP A 433 -25.08 -7.05 -29.51
CA ASP A 433 -26.10 -8.08 -29.67
C ASP A 433 -27.13 -8.07 -28.55
N ALA A 434 -26.71 -7.76 -27.31
CA ALA A 434 -27.63 -7.60 -26.20
C ALA A 434 -28.59 -6.43 -26.43
N ILE A 435 -28.07 -5.31 -26.95
CA ILE A 435 -28.86 -4.12 -27.26
C ILE A 435 -29.92 -4.43 -28.33
N ARG A 436 -29.55 -5.21 -29.36
CA ARG A 436 -30.49 -5.69 -30.40
C ARG A 436 -31.51 -6.69 -29.86
N GLU A 437 -31.08 -7.63 -29.02
CA GLU A 437 -31.93 -8.65 -28.39
C GLU A 437 -33.03 -8.02 -27.53
N VAL A 438 -32.67 -7.03 -26.72
CA VAL A 438 -33.58 -6.43 -25.73
C VAL A 438 -34.47 -5.36 -26.35
N GLY A 439 -33.91 -4.45 -27.15
CA GLY A 439 -34.66 -3.38 -27.82
C GLY A 439 -35.24 -2.30 -26.88
N PRO A 440 -35.90 -1.27 -27.45
CA PRO A 440 -36.41 -0.13 -26.69
C PRO A 440 -37.53 -0.51 -25.70
N GLY A 441 -37.50 0.09 -24.50
CA GLY A 441 -38.56 -0.05 -23.49
C GLY A 441 -38.53 -1.34 -22.66
N MET A 442 -37.57 -2.24 -22.91
CA MET A 442 -37.39 -3.51 -22.21
C MET A 442 -36.21 -3.47 -21.21
N HIS A 443 -35.89 -4.59 -20.56
CA HIS A 443 -34.80 -4.70 -19.58
C HIS A 443 -33.82 -5.85 -19.87
N TYR A 444 -32.59 -5.74 -19.37
CA TYR A 444 -31.49 -6.67 -19.67
C TYR A 444 -31.36 -7.85 -18.70
N LEU A 445 -32.16 -7.93 -17.62
CA LEU A 445 -31.97 -8.93 -16.56
C LEU A 445 -31.99 -10.39 -17.05
N GLY A 446 -32.81 -10.68 -18.06
CA GLY A 446 -32.98 -12.04 -18.60
C GLY A 446 -32.16 -12.34 -19.85
N CYS A 447 -31.50 -11.36 -20.46
CA CYS A 447 -30.85 -11.56 -21.77
C CYS A 447 -29.59 -12.42 -21.67
N ALA A 448 -29.19 -13.02 -22.79
CA ALA A 448 -28.08 -13.96 -22.82
C ALA A 448 -26.75 -13.31 -22.39
N HIS A 449 -26.54 -12.03 -22.72
CA HIS A 449 -25.35 -11.29 -22.33
C HIS A 449 -25.24 -11.12 -20.81
N THR A 450 -26.31 -10.68 -20.13
CA THR A 450 -26.32 -10.55 -18.67
C THR A 450 -26.04 -11.89 -18.00
N GLN A 451 -26.66 -12.99 -18.47
CA GLN A 451 -26.43 -14.32 -17.90
C GLN A 451 -24.99 -14.81 -18.05
N ARG A 452 -24.30 -14.44 -19.13
CA ARG A 452 -22.86 -14.76 -19.32
C ARG A 452 -21.95 -13.92 -18.44
N ASN A 453 -22.33 -12.68 -18.15
CA ASN A 453 -21.44 -11.68 -17.54
C ASN A 453 -21.72 -11.39 -16.06
N PHE A 454 -22.90 -11.74 -15.50
CA PHE A 454 -23.33 -11.25 -14.18
C PHE A 454 -22.36 -11.53 -13.02
N GLU A 455 -21.56 -12.60 -13.09
CA GLU A 455 -20.58 -12.95 -12.05
C GLU A 455 -19.35 -12.04 -12.06
N THR A 456 -19.02 -11.43 -13.19
CA THR A 456 -17.77 -10.66 -13.39
C THR A 456 -18.00 -9.23 -13.86
N ALA A 457 -19.22 -8.88 -14.27
CA ALA A 457 -19.56 -7.57 -14.85
C ALA A 457 -19.31 -6.40 -13.88
N PHE A 458 -19.63 -6.61 -12.60
CA PHE A 458 -19.54 -5.55 -11.58
C PHE A 458 -18.69 -6.00 -10.41
N TYR A 459 -17.98 -5.03 -9.81
CA TYR A 459 -17.34 -5.24 -8.53
C TYR A 459 -18.39 -5.57 -7.46
N ARG A 460 -18.07 -6.51 -6.58
CA ARG A 460 -18.93 -6.92 -5.47
C ARG A 460 -18.19 -6.71 -4.16
N SER A 461 -18.55 -5.64 -3.46
CA SER A 461 -18.01 -5.37 -2.13
C SER A 461 -18.49 -6.44 -1.13
N PRO A 462 -17.62 -6.96 -0.27
CA PRO A 462 -18.02 -7.83 0.84
C PRO A 462 -18.61 -7.04 2.03
N LEU A 463 -18.61 -5.71 1.99
CA LEU A 463 -19.00 -4.83 3.10
C LEU A 463 -20.19 -3.91 2.78
N ALA A 464 -20.39 -3.52 1.53
CA ALA A 464 -21.47 -2.62 1.15
C ALA A 464 -22.84 -3.31 1.25
N ASP A 465 -23.77 -2.68 1.95
CA ASP A 465 -25.18 -3.05 1.94
C ASP A 465 -25.89 -2.28 0.82
N ASN A 466 -26.45 -3.01 -0.14
CA ASN A 466 -27.21 -2.47 -1.27
C ASN A 466 -28.64 -3.03 -1.30
N ASN A 467 -29.11 -3.59 -0.18
CA ASN A 467 -30.46 -4.13 -0.04
C ASN A 467 -31.48 -3.00 0.16
N SER A 468 -32.77 -3.34 0.17
CA SER A 468 -33.81 -2.36 0.51
C SER A 468 -33.76 -1.97 1.99
N TYR A 469 -34.38 -0.83 2.33
CA TYR A 469 -34.47 -0.37 3.71
C TYR A 469 -35.11 -1.43 4.62
N GLU A 470 -36.19 -2.07 4.18
CA GLU A 470 -36.92 -3.07 4.94
C GLU A 470 -36.05 -4.29 5.26
N GLN A 471 -35.22 -4.71 4.30
CA GLN A 471 -34.29 -5.81 4.53
C GLN A 471 -33.17 -5.40 5.49
N TRP A 472 -32.57 -4.22 5.30
CA TRP A 472 -31.53 -3.70 6.19
C TRP A 472 -32.05 -3.55 7.64
N GLU A 473 -33.27 -3.05 7.82
CA GLU A 473 -33.93 -2.94 9.12
C GLU A 473 -34.19 -4.32 9.76
N ALA A 474 -34.74 -5.27 8.98
CA ALA A 474 -34.97 -6.63 9.44
C ALA A 474 -33.68 -7.39 9.80
N GLU A 475 -32.56 -7.05 9.17
CA GLU A 475 -31.23 -7.62 9.43
C GLU A 475 -30.46 -6.86 10.54
N GLY A 476 -31.13 -5.95 11.26
CA GLY A 476 -30.61 -5.33 12.48
C GLY A 476 -30.01 -3.92 12.29
N SER A 477 -30.28 -3.27 11.16
CA SER A 477 -29.87 -1.89 10.89
C SER A 477 -28.37 -1.63 11.03
N LEU A 478 -27.56 -2.62 10.65
CA LEU A 478 -26.11 -2.55 10.85
C LEU A 478 -25.50 -1.42 10.01
N ASP A 479 -24.63 -0.62 10.62
CA ASP A 479 -23.82 0.35 9.89
C ASP A 479 -22.57 -0.32 9.25
N MET A 480 -21.83 0.46 8.46
CA MET A 480 -20.62 -0.04 7.79
C MET A 480 -19.56 -0.52 8.79
N ASN A 481 -19.40 0.16 9.91
CA ASN A 481 -18.37 -0.11 10.90
C ASN A 481 -18.66 -1.43 11.63
N GLN A 482 -19.92 -1.69 11.96
CA GLN A 482 -20.38 -2.95 12.54
C GLN A 482 -20.20 -4.14 11.58
N ARG A 483 -20.52 -3.96 10.29
CA ARG A 483 -20.27 -5.00 9.28
C ARG A 483 -18.77 -5.26 9.11
N ALA A 484 -17.95 -4.21 9.08
CA ALA A 484 -16.49 -4.32 9.02
C ALA A 484 -15.92 -5.05 10.25
N ASN A 485 -16.45 -4.81 11.44
CA ASN A 485 -16.03 -5.49 12.67
C ASN A 485 -16.28 -7.00 12.62
N ALA A 486 -17.48 -7.41 12.19
CA ALA A 486 -17.78 -8.82 11.98
C ALA A 486 -16.88 -9.47 10.92
N TYR A 487 -16.59 -8.72 9.85
CA TYR A 487 -15.82 -9.20 8.70
C TYR A 487 -14.34 -9.44 9.02
N TRP A 488 -13.63 -8.50 9.66
CA TRP A 488 -12.21 -8.71 9.98
C TRP A 488 -12.03 -9.89 10.95
N LYS A 489 -12.94 -10.06 11.92
CA LYS A 489 -12.95 -11.20 12.84
C LYS A 489 -13.15 -12.52 12.09
N LYS A 490 -14.03 -12.53 11.09
CA LYS A 490 -14.25 -13.69 10.22
C LYS A 490 -12.96 -14.04 9.45
N LEU A 491 -12.33 -13.06 8.81
CA LEU A 491 -11.08 -13.26 8.06
C LEU A 491 -9.98 -13.86 8.93
N LEU A 492 -9.81 -13.40 10.18
CA LEU A 492 -8.80 -13.96 11.08
C LEU A 492 -9.12 -15.39 11.53
N ARG A 493 -10.40 -15.76 11.68
CA ARG A 493 -10.80 -17.14 12.00
C ARG A 493 -10.59 -18.10 10.84
N GLU A 494 -10.74 -17.62 9.61
CA GLU A 494 -10.60 -18.39 8.37
C GLU A 494 -9.18 -18.35 7.79
N TYR A 495 -8.25 -17.64 8.44
CA TYR A 495 -6.88 -17.52 7.97
C TYR A 495 -6.13 -18.86 8.04
N GLU A 496 -5.50 -19.22 6.94
CA GLU A 496 -4.54 -20.30 6.85
C GLU A 496 -3.16 -19.75 6.47
N ALA A 497 -2.13 -20.12 7.23
CA ALA A 497 -0.80 -19.60 7.00
C ALA A 497 -0.19 -20.17 5.72
N PRO A 498 0.43 -19.34 4.85
CA PRO A 498 1.15 -19.85 3.70
C PRO A 498 2.34 -20.70 4.17
N ALA A 499 2.60 -21.80 3.46
CA ALA A 499 3.71 -22.69 3.76
C ALA A 499 5.06 -21.95 3.74
N ILE A 500 6.00 -22.38 4.59
CA ILE A 500 7.39 -21.95 4.62
C ILE A 500 8.26 -23.20 4.76
N ASP A 501 9.44 -23.21 4.13
CA ASP A 501 10.39 -24.31 4.30
C ASP A 501 10.79 -24.41 5.79
N PRO A 502 10.60 -25.57 6.44
CA PRO A 502 10.94 -25.74 7.85
C PRO A 502 12.39 -25.40 8.18
N ALA A 503 13.34 -25.72 7.30
CA ALA A 503 14.76 -25.43 7.53
C ALA A 503 15.04 -23.92 7.49
N VAL A 504 14.34 -23.18 6.62
CA VAL A 504 14.42 -21.71 6.56
C VAL A 504 13.77 -21.09 7.79
N ASP A 505 12.60 -21.58 8.22
CA ASP A 505 11.90 -21.09 9.42
C ASP A 505 12.76 -21.30 10.68
N GLU A 506 13.35 -22.48 10.84
CA GLU A 506 14.28 -22.79 11.94
C GLU A 506 15.53 -21.88 11.91
N ALA A 507 16.11 -21.63 10.74
CA ALA A 507 17.27 -20.75 10.60
C ALA A 507 16.95 -19.29 10.94
N LEU A 508 15.78 -18.79 10.53
CA LEU A 508 15.30 -17.45 10.88
C LEU A 508 15.12 -17.32 12.40
N LEU A 509 14.46 -18.29 13.04
CA LEU A 509 14.25 -18.30 14.48
C LEU A 509 15.57 -18.37 15.25
N ALA A 510 16.53 -19.19 14.79
CA ALA A 510 17.86 -19.28 15.39
C ALA A 510 18.62 -17.95 15.30
N PHE A 511 18.57 -17.26 14.15
CA PHE A 511 19.16 -15.93 13.98
C PHE A 511 18.54 -14.92 14.94
N ILE A 512 17.20 -14.88 15.04
CA ILE A 512 16.48 -13.98 15.93
C ILE A 512 16.89 -14.22 17.39
N GLU A 513 16.92 -15.47 17.82
CA GLU A 513 17.30 -15.83 19.19
C GLU A 513 18.75 -15.42 19.51
N GLN A 514 19.68 -15.70 18.60
CA GLN A 514 21.07 -15.28 18.74
C GLN A 514 21.20 -13.75 18.84
N ARG A 515 20.50 -13.00 17.97
CA ARG A 515 20.53 -11.53 17.99
C ARG A 515 19.91 -10.97 19.26
N LYS A 516 18.76 -11.48 19.69
CA LYS A 516 18.12 -11.08 20.95
C LYS A 516 18.98 -11.39 22.17
N SER A 517 19.68 -12.52 22.19
CA SER A 517 20.60 -12.90 23.27
C SER A 517 21.89 -12.06 23.29
N SER A 518 22.25 -11.43 22.17
CA SER A 518 23.46 -10.59 22.07
C SER A 518 23.31 -9.19 22.70
N MET A 519 22.10 -8.81 23.14
CA MET A 519 21.82 -7.48 23.69
C MET A 519 20.80 -7.53 24.85
N PRO A 520 20.95 -6.71 25.90
CA PRO A 520 19.92 -6.54 26.93
C PRO A 520 18.68 -5.86 26.33
N ASP A 521 17.52 -5.98 27.00
CA ASP A 521 16.32 -5.25 26.59
C ASP A 521 16.48 -3.75 26.81
N ALA A 522 15.97 -2.93 25.88
CA ALA A 522 15.96 -1.47 25.98
C ALA A 522 14.60 -0.88 25.56
N ALA A 523 14.26 0.28 26.13
CA ALA A 523 12.91 0.88 26.05
C ALA A 523 12.87 2.30 25.46
N TYR A 524 13.91 2.73 24.73
CA TYR A 524 14.08 4.13 24.31
C TYR A 524 13.07 4.63 23.27
#